data_AF-A0A0C3Q6J3-F1
#
_entry.id   AF-A0A0C3Q6J3-F1
#
_cell.length_a   1.000
_cell.length_b   1.000
_cell.length_c   1.000
_cell.angle_alpha   90.00
_cell.angle_beta   90.00
_cell.angle_gamma   90.00
#
_symmetry.space_group_name_H-M   'P 1'
#
loop_
_entity.id
_entity.type
_entity.pdbx_description
1 polymer ?
#
loop_
_entity_poly.entity_id
_entity_poly.type
_entity_poly.pdbx_seq_one_letter_code
_entity_poly.pdbx_strand_id
1 'polypeptide(L)'
;MAFLLLCWYRVPSSPHIGSGQGVIRMLEFSSAMASGHNQPFQYWGALVDDFFVPKKGCMRMTLTKDDAEVKPFEIFTPTLPRFFFSSFVSGVTSIHITLNAVRESCPAPGEGIIECANASFTYTFDTGYVVVLSGPLRAHIYLVPNPAPQSTDGPSPQPQLGQGQPGPGHTLKFNFIEFTSKRVSKTIDPNAVKGPRMQTQGLSWSDGESPMGMVNGMMGGDTPINSFVNGHDSTGTGASSSPTMVGSSTGATMGGNQERERGWWIEKAFLPAEPVNAFGIPESTMRVLEVCFSN
;
A
#
# COMPACT_ATOMS: atom_id res chain seq x y z
N MET A 1 -29.76 59.60 23.13
CA MET A 1 -29.52 58.55 24.15
C MET A 1 -29.85 57.18 23.51
N ALA A 2 -29.04 56.76 22.55
CA ALA A 2 -29.20 55.50 21.81
C ALA A 2 -27.86 55.13 21.20
N PHE A 3 -26.87 54.89 22.05
CA PHE A 3 -25.58 54.31 21.70
C PHE A 3 -25.26 53.32 22.81
N LEU A 4 -24.76 52.14 22.44
CA LEU A 4 -24.28 51.04 23.29
C LEU A 4 -25.29 49.90 23.59
N LEU A 5 -25.80 49.26 22.53
CA LEU A 5 -26.24 47.85 22.58
C LEU A 5 -25.80 47.09 21.32
N LEU A 6 -24.57 47.34 20.84
CA LEU A 6 -23.87 46.37 20.00
C LEU A 6 -23.15 45.40 20.94
N CYS A 7 -23.95 44.54 21.58
CA CYS A 7 -23.44 43.26 22.06
C CYS A 7 -22.76 42.62 20.86
N TRP A 8 -21.44 42.45 20.97
CA TRP A 8 -20.65 41.63 20.09
C TRP A 8 -21.32 40.25 20.03
N TYR A 9 -22.13 40.02 19.01
CA TYR A 9 -22.54 38.70 18.63
C TYR A 9 -21.27 38.06 18.05
N ARG A 10 -20.42 37.54 18.94
CA ARG A 10 -19.35 36.63 18.57
C ARG A 10 -20.07 35.44 17.96
N VAL A 11 -20.20 35.44 16.63
CA VAL A 11 -20.65 34.28 15.88
C VAL A 11 -19.84 33.10 16.42
N PRO A 12 -20.47 32.04 16.93
CA PRO A 12 -19.74 30.84 17.30
C PRO A 12 -18.97 30.42 16.05
N SER A 13 -17.64 30.50 16.09
CA SER A 13 -16.80 29.92 15.06
C SER A 13 -17.18 28.45 15.02
N SER A 14 -17.95 28.05 14.02
CA SER A 14 -18.30 26.65 13.85
C SER A 14 -16.99 25.88 13.79
N PRO A 15 -16.89 24.74 14.48
CA PRO A 15 -15.61 24.05 14.53
C PRO A 15 -15.30 23.54 13.13
N HIS A 16 -14.34 24.19 12.48
CA HIS A 16 -13.91 23.88 11.13
C HIS A 16 -12.81 22.84 11.20
N ILE A 17 -12.88 21.85 10.32
CA ILE A 17 -11.73 20.97 10.05
C ILE A 17 -10.66 21.84 9.39
N GLY A 18 -9.49 21.90 10.01
CA GLY A 18 -8.34 22.61 9.43
C GLY A 18 -7.82 21.87 8.20
N SER A 19 -7.24 22.61 7.24
CA SER A 19 -6.55 21.99 6.11
C SER A 19 -5.43 21.06 6.61
N GLY A 20 -5.36 19.86 6.06
CA GLY A 20 -4.42 18.81 6.43
C GLY A 20 -4.89 17.90 7.56
N GLN A 21 -5.89 18.28 8.36
CA GLN A 21 -6.25 17.52 9.55
C GLN A 21 -6.86 16.15 9.22
N GLY A 22 -7.64 16.05 8.15
CA GLY A 22 -8.16 14.76 7.70
C GLY A 22 -7.02 13.83 7.26
N VAL A 23 -6.09 14.37 6.45
CA VAL A 23 -4.94 13.60 5.97
C VAL A 23 -4.09 13.11 7.14
N ILE A 24 -3.80 13.97 8.13
CA ILE A 24 -3.10 13.60 9.35
C ILE A 24 -3.84 12.47 10.07
N ARG A 25 -5.17 12.55 10.21
CA ARG A 25 -5.96 11.49 10.85
C ARG A 25 -5.85 10.15 10.12
N MET A 26 -5.80 10.15 8.79
CA MET A 26 -5.55 8.95 7.98
C MET A 26 -4.14 8.39 8.19
N LEU A 27 -3.13 9.26 8.34
CA LEU A 27 -1.76 8.84 8.64
C LEU A 27 -1.62 8.28 10.06
N GLU A 28 -2.31 8.86 11.05
CA GLU A 28 -2.40 8.32 12.41
C GLU A 28 -3.03 6.91 12.40
N PHE A 29 -4.11 6.74 11.63
CA PHE A 29 -4.76 5.43 11.47
C PHE A 29 -3.81 4.40 10.83
N SER A 30 -3.10 4.80 9.77
CA SER A 30 -2.04 4.00 9.14
C SER A 30 -0.96 3.61 10.15
N SER A 31 -0.51 4.55 10.99
CA SER A 31 0.49 4.31 12.03
C SER A 31 0.00 3.33 13.10
N ALA A 32 -1.27 3.43 13.52
CA ALA A 32 -1.84 2.54 14.53
C ALA A 32 -1.98 1.10 14.00
N MET A 33 -2.28 0.93 12.71
CA MET A 33 -2.27 -0.40 12.08
C MET A 33 -0.85 -0.94 11.88
N ALA A 34 0.13 -0.08 11.60
CA ALA A 34 1.52 -0.49 11.46
C ALA A 34 2.09 -1.12 12.75
N SER A 35 1.63 -0.65 13.92
CA SER A 35 2.00 -1.20 15.25
C SER A 35 1.09 -2.35 15.73
N GLY A 36 0.33 -2.96 14.82
CA GLY A 36 -0.68 -3.96 15.13
C GLY A 36 -0.16 -5.35 15.51
N HIS A 37 1.10 -5.67 15.23
CA HIS A 37 1.65 -6.99 15.50
C HIS A 37 1.56 -7.36 16.99
N ASN A 38 1.11 -8.58 17.28
CA ASN A 38 0.93 -9.11 18.64
C ASN A 38 0.00 -8.29 19.57
N GLN A 39 -0.85 -7.43 19.00
CA GLN A 39 -1.83 -6.70 19.80
C GLN A 39 -3.04 -7.59 20.15
N PRO A 40 -3.57 -7.50 21.39
CA PRO A 40 -4.72 -8.30 21.81
C PRO A 40 -6.01 -7.81 21.14
N PHE A 41 -7.08 -8.62 21.16
CA PHE A 41 -8.36 -8.26 20.54
C PHE A 41 -8.92 -6.91 21.02
N GLN A 42 -8.74 -6.58 22.31
CA GLN A 42 -9.19 -5.32 22.93
C GLN A 42 -8.55 -4.09 22.28
N TYR A 43 -7.29 -4.18 21.82
CA TYR A 43 -6.62 -3.10 21.11
C TYR A 43 -7.37 -2.73 19.83
N TRP A 44 -7.82 -3.73 19.08
CA TRP A 44 -8.55 -3.53 17.83
C TRP A 44 -9.92 -2.90 18.05
N GLY A 45 -10.58 -3.21 19.17
CA GLY A 45 -11.79 -2.50 19.61
C GLY A 45 -11.50 -1.02 19.85
N ALA A 46 -10.49 -0.71 20.67
CA ALA A 46 -10.12 0.66 20.99
C ALA A 46 -9.66 1.46 19.76
N LEU A 47 -8.92 0.84 18.84
CA LEU A 47 -8.50 1.44 17.57
C LEU A 47 -9.73 1.83 16.73
N VAL A 48 -10.70 0.92 16.59
CA VAL A 48 -11.92 1.22 15.83
C VAL A 48 -12.75 2.31 16.53
N ASP A 49 -12.85 2.28 17.85
CA ASP A 49 -13.54 3.31 18.61
C ASP A 49 -12.88 4.68 18.50
N ASP A 50 -11.55 4.75 18.40
CA ASP A 50 -10.82 6.02 18.24
C ASP A 50 -11.01 6.61 16.84
N PHE A 51 -10.91 5.77 15.81
CA PHE A 51 -10.86 6.22 14.42
C PHE A 51 -12.22 6.27 13.72
N PHE A 52 -13.23 5.47 14.09
CA PHE A 52 -14.51 5.39 13.38
C PHE A 52 -15.67 5.96 14.17
N VAL A 53 -16.64 6.55 13.45
CA VAL A 53 -17.88 7.05 14.07
C VAL A 53 -18.67 5.86 14.63
N PRO A 54 -19.01 5.83 15.93
CA PRO A 54 -19.74 4.71 16.52
C PRO A 54 -21.06 4.46 15.80
N LYS A 55 -21.37 3.18 15.51
CA LYS A 55 -22.60 2.69 14.86
C LYS A 55 -22.87 3.17 13.43
N LYS A 56 -22.13 4.15 12.91
CA LYS A 56 -22.30 4.69 11.55
C LYS A 56 -21.07 4.50 10.66
N GLY A 57 -19.89 4.32 11.25
CA GLY A 57 -18.65 4.11 10.52
C GLY A 57 -18.67 2.82 9.70
N CYS A 58 -18.21 2.88 8.45
CA CYS A 58 -17.90 1.69 7.67
C CYS A 58 -16.66 1.88 6.79
N MET A 59 -16.03 0.76 6.46
CA MET A 59 -14.92 0.66 5.51
C MET A 59 -15.35 -0.23 4.34
N ARG A 60 -15.49 0.35 3.15
CA ARG A 60 -15.73 -0.39 1.92
C ARG A 60 -14.41 -0.74 1.25
N MET A 61 -14.19 -2.03 1.01
CA MET A 61 -13.04 -2.54 0.28
C MET A 61 -13.53 -3.34 -0.94
N THR A 62 -13.21 -2.86 -2.14
CA THR A 62 -13.49 -3.57 -3.39
C THR A 62 -12.22 -4.25 -3.84
N LEU A 63 -12.22 -5.58 -3.87
CA LEU A 63 -11.06 -6.38 -4.27
C LEU A 63 -11.24 -6.91 -5.68
N THR A 64 -10.19 -6.78 -6.49
CA THR A 64 -10.16 -7.28 -7.87
C THR A 64 -9.13 -8.39 -7.97
N LYS A 65 -9.51 -9.49 -8.63
CA LYS A 65 -8.65 -10.61 -8.99
C LYS A 65 -8.46 -10.65 -10.50
N ASP A 66 -7.22 -10.51 -10.96
CA ASP A 66 -6.78 -10.67 -12.35
C ASP A 66 -7.68 -9.99 -13.39
N ASP A 67 -8.19 -8.79 -13.07
CA ASP A 67 -9.17 -8.02 -13.87
C ASP A 67 -10.47 -8.77 -14.25
N ALA A 68 -10.72 -9.94 -13.68
CA ALA A 68 -11.86 -10.80 -14.03
C ALA A 68 -12.96 -10.80 -12.97
N GLU A 69 -12.60 -10.81 -11.68
CA GLU A 69 -13.55 -10.94 -10.58
C GLU A 69 -13.41 -9.78 -9.61
N VAL A 70 -14.48 -9.00 -9.45
CA VAL A 70 -14.56 -7.85 -8.54
C VAL A 70 -15.53 -8.18 -7.41
N LYS A 71 -15.06 -8.10 -6.17
CA LYS A 71 -15.88 -8.33 -4.97
C LYS A 71 -15.87 -7.10 -4.05
N PRO A 72 -17.00 -6.41 -3.89
CA PRO A 72 -17.15 -5.34 -2.91
C PRO A 72 -17.48 -5.91 -1.54
N PHE A 73 -16.83 -5.37 -0.51
CA PHE A 73 -17.06 -5.70 0.89
C PHE A 73 -17.28 -4.42 1.69
N GLU A 74 -18.40 -4.29 2.40
CA GLU A 74 -18.70 -3.17 3.30
C GLU A 74 -18.59 -3.55 4.79
N ILE A 75 -17.47 -3.19 5.41
CA ILE A 75 -17.11 -3.62 6.76
C ILE A 75 -17.59 -2.57 7.76
N PHE A 76 -18.68 -2.84 8.46
CA PHE A 76 -19.23 -1.94 9.47
C PHE A 76 -18.39 -1.92 10.76
N THR A 77 -18.51 -0.83 11.54
CA THR A 77 -17.81 -0.61 12.82
C THR A 77 -17.79 -1.84 13.74
N PRO A 78 -18.90 -2.60 13.94
CA PRO A 78 -18.88 -3.78 14.82
C PRO A 78 -18.01 -4.95 14.31
N THR A 79 -17.73 -4.98 13.00
CA THR A 79 -16.97 -6.03 12.33
C THR A 79 -15.49 -5.66 12.17
N LEU A 80 -15.17 -4.38 12.07
CA LEU A 80 -13.80 -3.88 11.87
C LEU A 80 -12.77 -4.47 12.86
N PRO A 81 -13.03 -4.58 14.18
CA PRO A 81 -12.05 -5.15 15.09
C PRO A 81 -11.66 -6.59 14.73
N ARG A 82 -12.64 -7.40 14.31
CA ARG A 82 -12.40 -8.79 13.88
C ARG A 82 -11.65 -8.84 12.56
N PHE A 83 -11.99 -7.96 11.61
CA PHE A 83 -11.30 -7.87 10.33
C PHE A 83 -9.80 -7.59 10.51
N PHE A 84 -9.45 -6.59 11.33
CA PHE A 84 -8.05 -6.28 11.61
C PHE A 84 -7.38 -7.41 12.39
N PHE A 85 -7.98 -7.86 13.50
CA PHE A 85 -7.42 -8.95 14.31
C PHE A 85 -7.15 -10.22 13.48
N SER A 86 -8.09 -10.64 12.64
CA SER A 86 -7.93 -11.83 11.78
C SER A 86 -6.75 -11.68 10.80
N SER A 87 -6.52 -10.47 10.29
CA SER A 87 -5.39 -10.19 9.40
C SER A 87 -4.06 -10.42 10.12
N PHE A 88 -3.91 -9.88 11.34
CA PHE A 88 -2.68 -10.04 12.14
C PHE A 88 -2.47 -11.47 12.64
N VAL A 89 -3.54 -12.18 13.04
CA VAL A 89 -3.46 -13.61 13.41
C VAL A 89 -3.03 -14.49 12.23
N SER A 90 -3.19 -14.02 11.00
CA SER A 90 -2.77 -14.75 9.78
C SER A 90 -1.31 -14.52 9.39
N GLY A 91 -0.51 -13.90 10.25
CA GLY A 91 0.91 -13.63 10.00
C GLY A 91 1.19 -12.24 9.43
N VAL A 92 0.20 -11.35 9.33
CA VAL A 92 0.47 -9.93 9.02
C VAL A 92 1.20 -9.30 10.22
N THR A 93 2.34 -8.66 9.95
CA THR A 93 3.15 -7.94 10.93
C THR A 93 2.89 -6.43 10.89
N SER A 94 2.54 -5.88 9.73
CA SER A 94 2.12 -4.47 9.64
C SER A 94 1.19 -4.25 8.45
N ILE A 95 0.33 -3.24 8.58
CA ILE A 95 -0.48 -2.71 7.49
C ILE A 95 -0.18 -1.21 7.38
N HIS A 96 0.28 -0.77 6.21
CA HIS A 96 0.56 0.64 5.95
C HIS A 96 -0.33 1.17 4.82
N ILE A 97 -0.86 2.37 5.00
CA ILE A 97 -1.52 3.14 3.94
C ILE A 97 -0.55 4.21 3.43
N THR A 98 -0.37 4.27 2.12
CA THR A 98 0.33 5.37 1.44
C THR A 98 -0.66 6.16 0.59
N LEU A 99 -0.60 7.49 0.65
CA LEU A 99 -1.45 8.39 -0.13
C LEU A 99 -0.58 9.22 -1.09
N ASN A 100 -0.79 9.08 -2.40
CA ASN A 100 -0.08 9.88 -3.39
C ASN A 100 -1.01 10.90 -4.05
N ALA A 101 -0.58 12.16 -4.12
CA ALA A 101 -1.37 13.27 -4.68
C ALA A 101 -2.78 13.39 -4.05
N VAL A 102 -2.82 13.32 -2.71
CA VAL A 102 -4.06 13.42 -1.94
C VAL A 102 -4.67 14.81 -2.08
N ARG A 103 -5.99 14.87 -2.24
CA ARG A 103 -6.78 16.10 -2.16
C ARG A 103 -7.69 16.03 -0.95
N GLU A 104 -7.77 17.14 -0.23
CA GLU A 104 -8.70 17.31 0.88
C GLU A 104 -9.67 18.43 0.54
N SER A 105 -10.95 18.21 0.85
CA SER A 105 -12.00 19.21 0.71
C SER A 105 -12.87 19.22 1.96
N CYS A 106 -13.37 20.39 2.35
CA CYS A 106 -14.24 20.57 3.50
C CYS A 106 -15.61 21.06 3.00
N PRO A 107 -16.51 20.16 2.56
CA PRO A 107 -17.75 20.54 1.89
C PRO A 107 -18.74 21.26 2.83
N ALA A 108 -18.70 20.94 4.12
CA ALA A 108 -19.54 21.55 5.14
C ALA A 108 -18.74 21.72 6.46
N PRO A 109 -19.17 22.62 7.37
CA PRO A 109 -18.54 22.76 8.68
C PRO A 109 -18.54 21.44 9.45
N GLY A 110 -17.36 21.04 9.93
CA GLY A 110 -17.19 19.77 10.66
C GLY A 110 -17.11 18.52 9.77
N GLU A 111 -17.11 18.67 8.44
CA GLU A 111 -16.98 17.58 7.48
C GLU A 111 -15.71 17.73 6.63
N GLY A 112 -15.04 16.61 6.36
CA GLY A 112 -13.84 16.55 5.55
C GLY A 112 -13.89 15.35 4.62
N ILE A 113 -13.48 15.54 3.37
CA ILE A 113 -13.36 14.47 2.38
C ILE A 113 -11.92 14.41 1.90
N ILE A 114 -11.33 13.22 2.04
CA ILE A 114 -10.03 12.87 1.48
C ILE A 114 -10.27 12.09 0.19
N GLU A 115 -9.64 12.52 -0.89
CA GLU A 115 -9.65 11.80 -2.17
C GLU A 115 -8.22 11.57 -2.64
N CYS A 116 -7.90 10.32 -2.94
CA CYS A 116 -6.59 9.94 -3.45
C CYS A 116 -6.81 8.96 -4.61
N ALA A 117 -6.38 9.35 -5.81
CA ALA A 117 -6.48 8.47 -6.98
C ALA A 117 -5.52 7.26 -6.89
N ASN A 118 -4.43 7.43 -6.14
CA ASN A 118 -3.26 6.57 -6.14
C ASN A 118 -2.87 6.21 -4.69
N ALA A 119 -3.75 5.51 -3.98
CA ALA A 119 -3.48 5.00 -2.65
C ALA A 119 -2.98 3.55 -2.70
N SER A 120 -2.29 3.12 -1.64
CA SER A 120 -1.94 1.71 -1.48
C SER A 120 -2.11 1.24 -0.04
N PHE A 121 -2.54 -0.02 0.11
CA PHE A 121 -2.46 -0.80 1.34
C PHE A 121 -1.32 -1.80 1.20
N THR A 122 -0.32 -1.69 2.06
CA THR A 122 0.83 -2.59 2.09
C THR A 122 0.73 -3.48 3.32
N TYR A 123 0.61 -4.79 3.09
CA TYR A 123 0.62 -5.82 4.11
C TYR A 123 2.02 -6.45 4.14
N THR A 124 2.69 -6.40 5.28
CA THR A 124 3.94 -7.13 5.51
C THR A 124 3.63 -8.38 6.31
N PHE A 125 4.23 -9.51 5.94
CA PHE A 125 4.04 -10.80 6.59
C PHE A 125 5.31 -11.27 7.30
N ASP A 126 5.14 -12.09 8.34
CA ASP A 126 6.21 -12.77 9.06
C ASP A 126 7.01 -13.76 8.19
N THR A 127 6.38 -14.28 7.16
CA THR A 127 6.97 -15.10 6.10
C THR A 127 7.91 -14.32 5.17
N GLY A 128 8.01 -12.99 5.31
CA GLY A 128 8.80 -12.11 4.46
C GLY A 128 8.11 -11.71 3.15
N TYR A 129 6.86 -12.11 2.95
CA TYR A 129 6.03 -11.58 1.87
C TYR A 129 5.61 -10.13 2.15
N VAL A 130 5.57 -9.32 1.10
CA VAL A 130 4.95 -7.99 1.10
C VAL A 130 3.90 -7.98 -0.01
N VAL A 131 2.66 -7.64 0.36
CA VAL A 131 1.54 -7.58 -0.57
C VAL A 131 1.03 -6.15 -0.62
N VAL A 132 1.00 -5.57 -1.81
CA VAL A 132 0.57 -4.19 -2.05
C VAL A 132 -0.71 -4.20 -2.87
N LEU A 133 -1.80 -3.75 -2.27
CA LEU A 133 -3.05 -3.44 -2.95
C LEU A 133 -3.02 -1.97 -3.36
N SER A 134 -3.18 -1.66 -4.64
CA SER A 134 -3.11 -0.29 -5.16
C SER A 134 -4.41 0.12 -5.83
N GLY A 135 -4.88 1.33 -5.57
CA GLY A 135 -6.06 1.89 -6.23
C GLY A 135 -6.58 3.18 -5.58
N PRO A 136 -7.73 3.68 -6.04
CA PRO A 136 -8.32 4.90 -5.50
C PRO A 136 -8.84 4.67 -4.07
N LEU A 137 -8.68 5.71 -3.25
CA LEU A 137 -9.20 5.81 -1.89
C LEU A 137 -10.01 7.09 -1.72
N ARG A 138 -11.15 6.97 -1.03
CA ARG A 138 -11.96 8.10 -0.62
C ARG A 138 -12.37 7.93 0.84
N ALA A 139 -12.17 8.95 1.67
CA ALA A 139 -12.58 8.89 3.08
C ALA A 139 -13.41 10.12 3.46
N HIS A 140 -14.47 9.90 4.23
CA HIS A 140 -15.32 10.95 4.81
C HIS A 140 -15.08 10.98 6.30
N ILE A 141 -14.76 12.17 6.80
CA ILE A 141 -14.38 12.42 8.18
C ILE A 141 -15.37 13.42 8.77
N TYR A 142 -15.81 13.13 9.98
CA TYR A 142 -16.62 14.04 10.77
C TYR A 142 -15.91 14.44 12.04
N LEU A 143 -16.18 15.68 12.45
CA LEU A 143 -15.85 16.17 13.75
C LEU A 143 -16.87 15.67 14.77
N VAL A 144 -16.43 14.83 15.71
CA VAL A 144 -17.27 14.25 16.76
C VAL A 144 -16.95 14.93 18.09
N PRO A 145 -17.94 15.48 18.81
CA PRO A 145 -17.74 15.98 20.17
C PRO A 145 -17.31 14.83 21.09
N ASN A 146 -16.22 15.02 21.84
CA ASN A 146 -15.84 14.07 22.88
C ASN A 146 -16.86 14.20 24.03
N PRO A 147 -17.43 13.10 24.55
CA PRO A 147 -18.25 13.17 25.76
C PRO A 147 -17.49 13.90 26.87
N ALA A 148 -18.13 14.90 27.47
CA ALA A 148 -17.55 15.64 28.58
C ALA A 148 -17.12 14.65 29.67
N PRO A 149 -15.93 14.83 30.28
CA PRO A 149 -15.54 14.01 31.42
C PRO A 149 -16.62 14.16 32.48
N GLN A 150 -17.26 13.06 32.86
CA GLN A 150 -18.21 13.05 33.97
C GLN A 150 -17.46 13.53 35.20
N SER A 151 -17.81 14.73 35.67
CA SER A 151 -17.31 15.30 36.91
C SER A 151 -17.63 14.34 38.05
N THR A 152 -16.62 13.65 38.56
CA THR A 152 -16.70 12.99 39.85
C THR A 152 -16.71 14.09 40.89
N ASP A 153 -17.84 14.25 41.58
CA ASP A 153 -18.04 15.19 42.68
C ASP A 153 -16.95 15.00 43.74
N GLY A 154 -15.98 15.91 43.76
CA GLY A 154 -14.93 16.01 44.77
C GLY A 154 -14.63 17.49 45.04
N PRO A 155 -14.41 17.91 46.29
CA PRO A 155 -14.24 19.31 46.64
C PRO A 155 -12.91 19.86 46.09
N SER A 156 -13.00 21.06 45.54
CA SER A 156 -12.04 21.75 44.68
C SER A 156 -10.71 22.12 45.39
N PRO A 157 -9.57 22.08 44.67
CA PRO A 157 -8.47 23.00 44.92
C PRO A 157 -8.36 24.09 43.83
N GLN A 158 -7.81 25.22 44.29
CA GLN A 158 -7.68 26.56 43.71
C GLN A 158 -7.31 26.70 42.21
N PRO A 159 -7.64 27.85 41.58
CA PRO A 159 -7.26 28.16 40.21
C PRO A 159 -5.77 28.50 40.10
N GLN A 160 -4.98 27.61 39.50
CA GLN A 160 -3.65 27.95 38.96
C GLN A 160 -3.80 28.52 37.55
N LEU A 161 -3.46 29.80 37.38
CA LEU A 161 -3.13 30.37 36.07
C LEU A 161 -1.86 29.67 35.55
N GLY A 162 -1.95 28.97 34.41
CA GLY A 162 -0.73 28.62 33.66
C GLY A 162 -0.67 27.29 32.92
N GLN A 163 -1.75 26.54 32.72
CA GLN A 163 -1.77 25.41 31.78
C GLN A 163 -3.11 25.37 31.04
N GLY A 164 -3.05 25.28 29.71
CA GLY A 164 -4.21 25.37 28.82
C GLY A 164 -5.30 24.36 29.21
N GLN A 165 -6.49 24.87 29.53
CA GLN A 165 -7.67 24.05 29.74
C GLN A 165 -7.91 23.16 28.51
N PRO A 166 -8.23 21.86 28.69
CA PRO A 166 -8.83 21.10 27.61
C PRO A 166 -10.23 21.69 27.40
N GLY A 167 -10.40 22.49 26.33
CA GLY A 167 -11.73 22.82 25.84
C GLY A 167 -12.52 21.55 25.53
N PRO A 168 -13.84 21.62 25.26
CA PRO A 168 -14.61 20.46 24.82
C PRO A 168 -13.92 19.86 23.58
N GLY A 169 -13.19 18.77 23.82
CA GLY A 169 -12.33 18.16 22.83
C GLY A 169 -13.21 17.65 21.71
N HIS A 170 -12.89 18.00 20.47
CA HIS A 170 -13.51 17.35 19.32
C HIS A 170 -12.47 16.39 18.75
N THR A 171 -12.92 15.23 18.29
CA THR A 171 -12.07 14.23 17.64
C THR A 171 -12.56 14.00 16.22
N LEU A 172 -11.63 13.88 15.29
CA LEU A 172 -11.92 13.52 13.91
C LEU A 172 -12.09 12.01 13.80
N LYS A 173 -13.22 11.58 13.24
CA LYS A 173 -13.52 10.16 13.03
C LYS A 173 -14.00 9.89 11.61
N PHE A 174 -13.60 8.76 11.05
CA PHE A 174 -14.07 8.26 9.77
C PHE A 174 -15.52 7.80 9.91
N ASN A 175 -16.38 8.42 9.10
CA ASN A 175 -17.69 7.87 8.83
C ASN A 175 -17.63 6.83 7.73
N PHE A 176 -16.75 7.05 6.74
CA PHE A 176 -16.65 6.20 5.58
C PHE A 176 -15.21 6.15 5.10
N ILE A 177 -14.69 4.96 4.83
CA ILE A 177 -13.45 4.78 4.04
C ILE A 177 -13.79 3.84 2.89
N GLU A 178 -13.56 4.26 1.66
CA GLU A 178 -13.68 3.44 0.48
C GLU A 178 -12.33 3.26 -0.17
N PHE A 179 -12.00 2.01 -0.50
CA PHE A 179 -10.82 1.64 -1.26
C PHE A 179 -11.20 0.62 -2.33
N THR A 180 -10.74 0.83 -3.56
CA THR A 180 -10.93 -0.12 -4.66
C THR A 180 -9.57 -0.58 -5.17
N SER A 181 -9.21 -1.82 -4.88
CA SER A 181 -8.00 -2.44 -5.40
C SER A 181 -8.12 -2.63 -6.91
N LYS A 182 -7.23 -1.99 -7.66
CA LYS A 182 -7.06 -2.16 -9.11
C LYS A 182 -5.89 -3.08 -9.44
N ARG A 183 -4.87 -3.11 -8.58
CA ARG A 183 -3.65 -3.90 -8.79
C ARG A 183 -3.22 -4.53 -7.48
N VAL A 184 -2.78 -5.78 -7.57
CA VAL A 184 -2.16 -6.52 -6.47
C VAL A 184 -0.74 -6.86 -6.89
N SER A 185 0.24 -6.46 -6.08
CA SER A 185 1.63 -6.86 -6.24
C SER A 185 2.06 -7.69 -5.05
N LYS A 186 2.79 -8.77 -5.30
CA LYS A 186 3.36 -9.65 -4.28
C LYS A 186 4.87 -9.65 -4.47
N THR A 187 5.61 -9.32 -3.42
CA THR A 187 7.07 -9.43 -3.39
C THR A 187 7.48 -10.25 -2.18
N ILE A 188 8.69 -10.80 -2.21
CA ILE A 188 9.28 -11.56 -1.11
C ILE A 188 10.66 -11.00 -0.80
N ASP A 189 10.95 -10.82 0.49
CA ASP A 189 12.30 -10.50 0.94
C ASP A 189 13.26 -11.65 0.53
N PRO A 190 14.35 -11.38 -0.21
CA PRO A 190 15.37 -12.38 -0.52
C PRO A 190 15.88 -13.13 0.72
N ASN A 191 15.83 -12.49 1.90
CA ASN A 191 16.24 -13.13 3.14
C ASN A 191 15.28 -14.19 3.65
N ALA A 192 14.02 -14.14 3.26
CA ALA A 192 13.01 -15.15 3.58
C ALA A 192 13.14 -16.41 2.72
N VAL A 193 13.87 -16.35 1.61
CA VAL A 193 14.16 -17.50 0.76
C VAL A 193 15.13 -18.43 1.50
N LYS A 194 14.66 -19.65 1.79
CA LYS A 194 15.44 -20.67 2.50
C LYS A 194 16.27 -21.49 1.51
N GLY A 195 17.45 -21.93 1.95
CA GLY A 195 18.33 -22.81 1.17
C GLY A 195 19.81 -22.56 1.49
N PRO A 196 20.72 -23.51 1.19
CA PRO A 196 22.16 -23.30 1.26
C PRO A 196 22.58 -22.10 0.42
N ARG A 197 23.14 -21.08 1.08
CA ARG A 197 23.75 -19.92 0.39
C ARG A 197 25.21 -20.22 0.13
N MET A 198 25.58 -20.28 -1.13
CA MET A 198 26.98 -20.42 -1.53
C MET A 198 27.45 -19.10 -2.12
N GLN A 199 28.61 -18.65 -1.67
CA GLN A 199 29.25 -17.46 -2.21
C GLN A 199 29.98 -17.86 -3.49
N THR A 200 29.78 -17.12 -4.58
CA THR A 200 30.68 -17.19 -5.72
C THR A 200 32.04 -16.69 -5.28
N GLN A 201 32.93 -17.59 -4.86
CA GLN A 201 34.35 -17.29 -4.94
C GLN A 201 34.66 -17.13 -6.42
N GLY A 202 35.14 -15.94 -6.78
CA GLY A 202 35.21 -15.45 -8.15
C GLY A 202 35.62 -16.52 -9.15
N LEU A 203 34.67 -16.93 -9.99
CA LEU A 203 35.00 -17.56 -11.26
C LEU A 203 35.71 -16.50 -12.07
N SER A 204 37.04 -16.52 -11.98
CA SER A 204 37.92 -15.95 -12.98
C SER A 204 37.53 -16.60 -14.30
N TRP A 205 36.71 -15.92 -15.10
CA TRP A 205 36.71 -16.16 -16.53
C TRP A 205 38.13 -15.80 -16.98
N SER A 206 39.00 -16.80 -17.03
CA SER A 206 40.29 -16.68 -17.68
C SER A 206 39.99 -16.47 -19.16
N ASP A 207 40.07 -15.22 -19.60
CA ASP A 207 40.16 -14.89 -21.00
C ASP A 207 41.28 -15.74 -21.62
N GLY A 208 40.90 -16.65 -22.52
CA GLY A 208 41.83 -17.33 -23.41
C GLY A 208 42.21 -18.74 -23.01
N GLU A 209 41.29 -19.69 -23.16
CA GLU A 209 41.64 -21.01 -23.69
C GLU A 209 40.47 -21.55 -24.51
N SER A 210 40.53 -21.33 -25.82
CA SER A 210 39.69 -22.04 -26.78
C SER A 210 40.12 -23.51 -26.83
N PRO A 211 39.25 -24.48 -26.54
CA PRO A 211 39.55 -25.88 -26.81
C PRO A 211 39.48 -26.09 -28.32
N MET A 212 40.66 -26.22 -28.91
CA MET A 212 41.00 -26.95 -30.13
C MET A 212 39.86 -27.68 -30.87
N GLY A 213 39.62 -27.21 -32.10
CA GLY A 213 39.74 -28.03 -33.32
C GLY A 213 38.88 -29.28 -33.47
N MET A 214 37.80 -29.17 -34.24
CA MET A 214 37.29 -30.29 -35.05
C MET A 214 37.04 -29.85 -36.50
N VAL A 215 38.04 -30.17 -37.33
CA VAL A 215 38.00 -30.86 -38.64
C VAL A 215 36.88 -30.49 -39.64
N ASN A 216 37.34 -29.96 -40.79
CA ASN A 216 36.66 -29.92 -42.09
C ASN A 216 36.18 -31.31 -42.55
N GLY A 217 34.95 -31.39 -43.08
CA GLY A 217 34.40 -32.60 -43.71
C GLY A 217 33.24 -32.29 -44.67
N MET A 218 33.55 -32.40 -45.96
CA MET A 218 32.84 -32.11 -47.21
C MET A 218 31.59 -32.97 -47.53
N MET A 219 30.78 -32.49 -48.49
CA MET A 219 29.70 -33.13 -49.29
C MET A 219 28.37 -33.44 -48.56
N GLY A 220 27.17 -33.24 -49.11
CA GLY A 220 26.68 -33.05 -50.49
C GLY A 220 25.39 -33.88 -50.64
N GLY A 221 24.32 -33.35 -51.26
CA GLY A 221 23.16 -34.17 -51.69
C GLY A 221 21.74 -33.62 -51.42
N ASP A 222 21.24 -32.85 -52.39
CA ASP A 222 19.93 -32.89 -53.05
C ASP A 222 18.65 -33.48 -52.39
N THR A 223 17.66 -32.57 -52.18
CA THR A 223 16.22 -32.61 -52.61
C THR A 223 15.20 -33.63 -52.02
N PRO A 224 13.85 -33.45 -52.18
CA PRO A 224 13.00 -32.24 -51.98
C PRO A 224 11.56 -32.52 -51.38
N ILE A 225 10.72 -31.47 -51.34
CA ILE A 225 9.21 -31.42 -51.37
C ILE A 225 8.39 -31.69 -50.08
N ASN A 226 7.76 -30.64 -49.53
CA ASN A 226 6.29 -30.34 -49.54
C ASN A 226 6.05 -29.11 -48.62
N SER A 227 5.68 -27.91 -49.08
CA SER A 227 4.41 -27.45 -49.69
C SER A 227 3.20 -27.54 -48.73
N PHE A 228 2.70 -26.36 -48.32
CA PHE A 228 1.32 -25.91 -48.01
C PHE A 228 1.44 -24.55 -47.27
N VAL A 229 1.28 -23.37 -47.90
CA VAL A 229 0.03 -22.66 -48.31
C VAL A 229 -0.83 -22.36 -47.07
N ASN A 230 -1.22 -21.14 -46.64
CA ASN A 230 -1.57 -19.81 -47.18
C ASN A 230 -1.30 -18.77 -46.04
N GLY A 231 -1.24 -17.45 -46.18
CA GLY A 231 -1.67 -16.48 -47.19
C GLY A 231 -2.14 -15.19 -46.48
N HIS A 232 -2.05 -14.04 -47.18
CA HIS A 232 -2.57 -12.69 -46.88
C HIS A 232 -1.81 -11.82 -45.84
N ASP A 233 -1.10 -10.75 -46.26
CA ASP A 233 -1.53 -9.37 -46.69
C ASP A 233 -1.20 -8.40 -45.51
N SER A 234 -0.66 -7.19 -45.62
CA SER A 234 -0.63 -6.19 -46.69
C SER A 234 0.54 -5.18 -46.45
N THR A 235 1.01 -4.59 -47.54
CA THR A 235 1.49 -3.19 -47.77
C THR A 235 1.51 -2.20 -46.57
N GLY A 236 2.45 -1.28 -46.40
CA GLY A 236 3.57 -0.80 -47.21
C GLY A 236 4.13 0.53 -46.66
N THR A 237 5.40 0.80 -47.01
CA THR A 237 6.05 2.10 -47.25
C THR A 237 6.25 3.15 -46.14
N GLY A 238 7.53 3.54 -45.96
CA GLY A 238 7.93 4.82 -45.37
C GLY A 238 9.42 4.89 -45.02
N ALA A 239 10.24 5.41 -45.94
CA ALA A 239 11.70 5.43 -45.91
C ALA A 239 12.32 6.72 -45.31
N SER A 240 13.64 6.63 -45.08
CA SER A 240 14.63 7.72 -44.85
C SER A 240 14.67 8.30 -43.43
N SER A 241 15.80 8.61 -42.80
CA SER A 241 17.14 8.94 -43.28
C SER A 241 18.18 8.68 -42.17
N SER A 242 19.37 8.21 -42.56
CA SER A 242 20.58 8.31 -41.74
C SER A 242 21.05 9.77 -41.62
N PRO A 243 21.85 10.10 -40.58
CA PRO A 243 23.17 10.63 -40.92
C PRO A 243 24.31 10.04 -40.08
N THR A 244 25.41 9.83 -40.79
CA THR A 244 26.76 9.50 -40.32
C THR A 244 27.49 10.77 -39.89
N MET A 245 28.20 10.77 -38.76
CA MET A 245 29.40 11.59 -38.46
C MET A 245 30.18 10.87 -37.33
N VAL A 246 31.31 10.21 -37.63
CA VAL A 246 32.69 10.72 -37.74
C VAL A 246 33.21 11.36 -36.43
N GLY A 247 33.82 10.51 -35.61
CA GLY A 247 35.19 10.63 -35.11
C GLY A 247 35.59 11.84 -34.26
N SER A 248 35.88 11.61 -32.98
CA SER A 248 37.02 12.20 -32.28
C SER A 248 37.38 11.38 -31.05
N SER A 249 38.46 10.61 -31.18
CA SER A 249 39.18 9.93 -30.11
C SER A 249 39.86 10.95 -29.19
N THR A 250 39.50 10.97 -27.92
CA THR A 250 40.39 11.41 -26.85
C THR A 250 40.47 10.29 -25.84
N GLY A 251 41.65 9.68 -25.78
CA GLY A 251 41.98 8.66 -24.80
C GLY A 251 41.94 9.25 -23.40
N ALA A 252 41.09 8.66 -22.57
CA ALA A 252 41.26 8.65 -21.13
C ALA A 252 41.18 7.20 -20.71
N THR A 253 42.35 6.57 -20.56
CA THR A 253 42.53 5.32 -19.84
C THR A 253 42.16 5.57 -18.38
N MET A 254 40.87 5.52 -18.05
CA MET A 254 40.42 5.33 -16.69
C MET A 254 40.36 3.83 -16.45
N GLY A 255 41.22 3.35 -15.55
CA GLY A 255 41.19 1.98 -15.05
C GLY A 255 39.79 1.68 -14.52
N GLY A 256 39.03 0.90 -15.29
CA GLY A 256 37.78 0.32 -14.88
C GLY A 256 38.07 -0.56 -13.67
N ASN A 257 37.74 -0.05 -12.49
CA ASN A 257 37.66 -0.85 -11.28
C ASN A 257 36.53 -1.84 -11.54
N GLN A 258 36.88 -3.01 -12.07
CA GLN A 258 36.00 -4.13 -12.35
C GLN A 258 35.51 -4.61 -10.98
N GLU A 259 34.47 -3.94 -10.46
CA GLU A 259 33.86 -4.24 -9.19
C GLU A 259 33.29 -5.65 -9.34
N ARG A 260 34.07 -6.63 -8.84
CA ARG A 260 33.74 -8.04 -8.91
C ARG A 260 32.39 -8.23 -8.23
N GLU A 261 31.33 -8.35 -9.01
CA GLU A 261 29.99 -8.64 -8.51
C GLU A 261 30.05 -9.96 -7.73
N ARG A 262 30.05 -9.87 -6.41
CA ARG A 262 29.96 -11.02 -5.52
C ARG A 262 28.52 -11.53 -5.58
N GLY A 263 28.23 -12.34 -6.59
CA GLY A 263 26.99 -13.08 -6.68
C GLY A 263 26.88 -14.09 -5.53
N TRP A 264 25.65 -14.29 -5.06
CA TRP A 264 25.29 -15.41 -4.21
C TRP A 264 24.33 -16.29 -5.01
N TRP A 265 24.54 -17.60 -5.03
CA TRP A 265 23.52 -18.53 -5.51
C TRP A 265 22.94 -19.31 -4.33
N ILE A 266 21.63 -19.53 -4.37
CA ILE A 266 20.91 -20.35 -3.39
C ILE A 266 20.66 -21.69 -4.04
N GLU A 267 21.35 -22.72 -3.58
CA GLU A 267 21.08 -24.07 -4.05
C GLU A 267 19.73 -24.52 -3.49
N LYS A 268 18.85 -25.07 -4.33
CA LYS A 268 17.52 -25.59 -3.90
C LYS A 268 16.70 -24.57 -3.10
N ALA A 269 16.55 -23.36 -3.64
CA ALA A 269 15.73 -22.31 -3.04
C ALA A 269 14.31 -22.81 -2.73
N PHE A 270 13.89 -22.64 -1.48
CA PHE A 270 12.55 -22.95 -1.01
C PHE A 270 11.82 -21.66 -0.66
N LEU A 271 10.74 -21.39 -1.39
CA LEU A 271 9.85 -20.27 -1.11
C LEU A 271 8.81 -20.69 -0.05
N PRO A 272 8.54 -19.86 0.97
CA PRO A 272 7.43 -20.10 1.89
C PRO A 272 6.10 -20.14 1.12
N ALA A 273 5.09 -20.81 1.69
CA ALA A 273 3.75 -20.78 1.11
C ALA A 273 3.21 -19.35 1.08
N GLU A 274 2.50 -18.99 0.01
CA GLU A 274 1.89 -17.66 -0.08
C GLU A 274 0.84 -17.49 1.04
N PRO A 275 0.93 -16.42 1.85
CA PRO A 275 0.02 -16.23 2.98
C PRO A 275 -1.32 -15.61 2.56
N VAL A 276 -1.50 -15.31 1.27
CA VAL A 276 -2.67 -14.61 0.74
C VAL A 276 -3.35 -15.38 -0.38
N ASN A 277 -4.65 -15.16 -0.54
CA ASN A 277 -5.41 -15.68 -1.66
C ASN A 277 -5.20 -14.84 -2.94
N ALA A 278 -6.01 -15.12 -3.96
CA ALA A 278 -5.94 -14.44 -5.25
C ALA A 278 -6.34 -12.95 -5.20
N PHE A 279 -7.01 -12.50 -4.12
CA PHE A 279 -7.36 -11.09 -3.91
C PHE A 279 -6.27 -10.31 -3.15
N GLY A 280 -5.18 -10.98 -2.74
CA GLY A 280 -4.08 -10.36 -2.00
C GLY A 280 -4.37 -10.11 -0.52
N ILE A 281 -5.36 -10.79 0.05
CA ILE A 281 -5.64 -10.76 1.49
C ILE A 281 -5.52 -12.18 2.10
N PRO A 282 -5.27 -12.30 3.42
CA PRO A 282 -5.23 -13.61 4.06
C PRO A 282 -6.56 -14.36 3.97
N GLU A 283 -6.50 -15.68 3.90
CA GLU A 283 -7.70 -16.52 3.76
C GLU A 283 -8.64 -16.39 4.97
N SER A 284 -8.11 -16.26 6.19
CA SER A 284 -8.95 -16.03 7.37
C SER A 284 -9.66 -14.68 7.31
N THR A 285 -8.99 -13.65 6.80
CA THR A 285 -9.57 -12.31 6.59
C THR A 285 -10.70 -12.39 5.57
N MET A 286 -10.51 -13.13 4.47
CA MET A 286 -11.56 -13.36 3.47
C MET A 286 -12.80 -14.03 4.10
N ARG A 287 -12.62 -15.05 4.94
CA ARG A 287 -13.73 -15.70 5.64
C ARG A 287 -14.49 -14.74 6.56
N VAL A 288 -13.80 -13.84 7.26
CA VAL A 288 -14.46 -12.81 8.07
C VAL A 288 -15.35 -11.93 7.21
N LEU A 289 -14.88 -11.54 6.02
CA LEU A 289 -15.69 -10.77 5.08
C LEU A 289 -16.91 -11.59 4.66
N GLU A 290 -16.74 -12.80 4.15
CA GLU A 290 -17.84 -13.66 3.66
C GLU A 290 -18.93 -13.91 4.71
N VAL A 291 -18.55 -14.19 5.96
CA VAL A 291 -19.51 -14.42 7.06
C VAL A 291 -20.28 -13.15 7.39
N CYS A 292 -19.66 -11.98 7.30
CA CYS A 292 -20.31 -10.72 7.64
C CYS A 292 -21.27 -10.21 6.56
N PHE A 293 -21.20 -10.73 5.33
CA PHE A 293 -22.13 -10.41 4.23
C PHE A 293 -23.18 -11.48 3.93
N SER A 294 -23.14 -12.62 4.64
CA SER A 294 -24.08 -13.73 4.42
C SER A 294 -25.38 -13.62 5.25
N ASN A 295 -25.63 -12.51 5.94
CA ASN A 295 -26.87 -12.20 6.66
C ASN A 295 -27.55 -10.96 6.07
#